data_AF-A0A3B9ZNE2-F1
#
_entry.id   AF-A0A3B9ZNE2-F1
#
_cell.length_a   1.000
_cell.length_b   1.000
_cell.length_c   1.000
_cell.angle_alpha   90.00
_cell.angle_beta   90.00
_cell.angle_gamma   90.00
#
_symmetry.space_group_name_H-M   'P 1'
#
loop_
_entity.id
_entity.type
_entity.pdbx_description
1 polymer ?
#
loop_
_entity_poly.entity_id
_entity_poly.type
_entity_poly.pdbx_seq_one_letter_code
_entity_poly.pdbx_strand_id
1 'polypeptide(L)' 'MVKKENLAQMMSILGIMKVTLIIVLGTYILISSRFDYLPKYFRPIFAILIIAYGVYRLVSVVIKLKNKAV' A
#
# COMPACT_ATOMS: atom_id res chain seq x y z
N MET A 1 -20.86 14.34 18.87
CA MET A 1 -19.62 13.65 19.28
C MET A 1 -19.38 12.46 18.36
N VAL A 2 -18.30 12.45 17.58
CA VAL A 2 -17.95 11.29 16.75
C VAL A 2 -17.45 10.19 17.68
N LYS A 3 -18.09 9.03 17.69
CA LYS A 3 -17.66 7.86 18.49
C LYS A 3 -16.25 7.44 18.04
N LYS A 4 -15.34 7.17 18.99
CA LYS A 4 -13.96 6.71 18.73
C LYS A 4 -13.91 5.48 17.82
N GLU A 5 -14.93 4.64 17.88
CA GLU A 5 -15.10 3.44 17.05
C GLU A 5 -15.21 3.78 15.55
N ASN A 6 -15.98 4.81 15.20
CA ASN A 6 -16.13 5.28 13.82
C ASN A 6 -14.82 5.86 13.27
N LEU A 7 -14.03 6.52 14.13
CA LEU A 7 -12.72 7.05 13.74
C LEU A 7 -11.70 5.93 13.47
N ALA A 8 -11.71 4.87 14.29
CA ALA A 8 -10.82 3.72 14.10
C ALA A 8 -11.12 2.93 12.82
N GLN A 9 -12.41 2.75 12.48
CA GLN A 9 -12.82 2.13 11.22
C GLN A 9 -12.43 3.00 10.02
N MET A 10 -12.70 4.31 10.07
CA MET A 10 -12.33 5.24 9.00
C MET A 10 -10.82 5.25 8.73
N MET A 11 -10.00 5.29 9.79
CA MET A 11 -8.54 5.20 9.66
C MET A 11 -8.06 3.88 9.07
N SER A 12 -8.78 2.78 9.32
CA SER A 12 -8.44 1.47 8.76
C SER A 12 -8.76 1.40 7.27
N ILE A 13 -9.91 1.94 6.84
CA ILE A 13 -10.30 2.06 5.43
C ILE A 13 -9.29 2.93 4.67
N LEU A 14 -8.89 4.07 5.24
CA LEU A 14 -7.85 4.93 4.67
C LEU A 14 -6.50 4.20 4.58
N GLY A 15 -6.18 3.36 5.57
CA GLY A 15 -5.00 2.50 5.56
C GLY A 15 -5.00 1.52 4.39
N ILE A 16 -6.11 0.80 4.18
CA ILE A 16 -6.26 -0.15 3.07
C ILE A 16 -6.18 0.59 1.72
N MET A 17 -6.91 1.70 1.56
CA MET A 17 -6.86 2.49 0.33
C MET A 17 -5.45 2.95 -0.03
N LYS A 18 -4.69 3.45 0.95
CA LYS A 18 -3.29 3.86 0.73
C LYS A 18 -2.43 2.70 0.26
N VAL A 19 -2.60 1.52 0.84
CA VAL A 19 -1.83 0.34 0.46
C VAL A 19 -2.17 -0.12 -0.96
N THR A 20 -3.45 -0.13 -1.32
CA THR A 20 -3.89 -0.43 -2.69
C THR A 20 -3.27 0.54 -3.70
N LEU A 21 -3.26 1.84 -3.37
CA LEU A 21 -2.61 2.87 -4.19
C LEU A 21 -1.11 2.62 -4.39
N ILE A 22 -0.40 2.22 -3.33
CA ILE A 22 1.03 1.89 -3.38
C ILE A 22 1.29 0.69 -4.30
N ILE A 23 0.47 -0.36 -4.20
CA ILE A 23 0.62 -1.56 -5.04
C ILE A 23 0.34 -1.20 -6.50
N VAL A 24 -0.74 -0.48 -6.78
CA VAL A 24 -1.07 -0.01 -8.13
C VAL A 24 0.05 0.84 -8.71
N LEU A 25 0.62 1.75 -7.91
CA LEU A 25 1.75 2.58 -8.31
C LEU A 25 2.99 1.74 -8.64
N GLY A 26 3.33 0.76 -7.80
CA GLY A 26 4.45 -0.16 -8.06
C GLY A 26 4.27 -0.95 -9.35
N THR A 27 3.06 -1.49 -9.58
CA THR A 27 2.71 -2.20 -10.82
C THR A 27 2.75 -1.28 -12.04
N TYR A 28 2.29 -0.04 -11.91
CA TYR A 28 2.37 0.97 -12.96
C TYR A 28 3.82 1.32 -13.32
N ILE A 29 4.69 1.48 -12.32
CA ILE A 29 6.13 1.72 -12.53
C ILE A 29 6.80 0.52 -13.22
N LEU A 30 6.37 -0.70 -12.90
CA LEU A 30 6.90 -1.91 -13.52
C LEU A 30 6.58 -1.95 -15.03
N ILE A 31 5.31 -1.72 -15.39
CA ILE A 31 4.78 -1.89 -16.75
C ILE A 31 5.07 -0.69 -17.65
N SER A 32 4.97 0.54 -17.11
CA SER A 32 5.06 1.75 -17.91
C SER A 32 6.49 1.96 -18.44
N SER A 33 6.61 2.17 -19.75
CA SER A 33 7.86 2.48 -20.43
C SER A 33 8.25 3.96 -20.35
N ARG A 34 7.38 4.84 -19.84
CA ARG A 34 7.53 6.31 -19.89
C ARG A 34 8.42 6.91 -18.79
N PHE A 35 9.06 6.07 -17.99
CA PHE A 35 9.90 6.53 -16.88
C PHE A 35 11.34 6.76 -17.37
N ASP A 36 11.52 7.80 -18.21
CA ASP A 36 12.82 8.13 -18.83
C ASP A 36 13.83 8.75 -17.83
N TYR A 37 13.36 9.20 -16.67
CA TYR A 37 14.19 9.74 -15.58
C TYR A 37 14.75 8.66 -14.64
N LEU A 38 14.31 7.40 -14.77
CA LEU A 38 14.75 6.28 -13.94
C LEU A 38 15.66 5.36 -14.77
N PRO A 39 16.86 5.01 -14.30
CA PRO A 39 17.71 4.04 -14.98
C PRO A 39 16.95 2.73 -15.25
N LYS A 40 17.02 2.20 -16.48
CA LYS A 40 16.27 0.99 -16.91
C LYS A 40 16.41 -0.19 -15.96
N TYR A 41 17.59 -0.39 -15.37
CA TYR A 41 17.87 -1.46 -14.43
C TYR A 41 17.34 -1.19 -13.01
N PHE A 42 17.25 0.08 -12.61
CA PHE A 42 16.80 0.46 -11.28
C PHE A 42 15.27 0.46 -11.15
N ARG A 43 14.56 0.79 -12.24
CA ARG A 43 13.09 0.82 -12.29
C ARG A 43 12.42 -0.48 -11.83
N PRO A 44 12.76 -1.68 -12.35
CA PRO A 44 12.12 -2.92 -11.91
C PRO A 44 12.43 -3.25 -10.45
N ILE A 45 13.67 -3.00 -10.00
CA ILE A 45 14.06 -3.20 -8.60
C ILE A 45 13.21 -2.31 -7.68
N PHE A 46 13.08 -1.03 -8.03
CA PHE A 46 12.27 -0.07 -7.28
C PHE A 46 10.78 -0.45 -7.26
N ALA A 47 10.22 -0.87 -8.40
CA ALA A 47 8.84 -1.34 -8.49
C ALA A 47 8.59 -2.57 -7.60
N ILE A 48 9.49 -3.55 -7.61
CA ILE A 48 9.41 -4.75 -6.77
C ILE A 48 9.46 -4.38 -5.29
N LEU A 49 10.34 -3.46 -4.89
CA LEU A 49 10.44 -2.98 -3.51
C LEU A 49 9.15 -2.28 -3.06
N ILE A 50 8.56 -1.44 -3.91
CA ILE A 50 7.28 -0.76 -3.62
C ILE A 50 6.15 -1.78 -3.46
N ILE A 51 6.06 -2.78 -4.35
CA ILE A 51 5.05 -3.82 -4.27
C ILE A 51 5.23 -4.65 -2.99
N ALA A 52 6.47 -5.09 -2.69
CA ALA A 52 6.78 -5.85 -1.48
C ALA A 52 6.42 -5.07 -0.21
N TYR A 53 6.74 -3.77 -0.17
CA TYR A 53 6.35 -2.89 0.92
C TYR A 53 4.83 -2.75 1.05
N GLY A 54 4.13 -2.59 -0.08
CA GLY A 54 2.67 -2.55 -0.13
C GLY A 54 2.06 -3.82 0.45
N VAL A 55 2.51 -4.99 0.02
CA VAL A 55 2.05 -6.29 0.53
C VAL A 55 2.34 -6.45 2.02
N TYR A 56 3.55 -6.14 2.49
CA TYR A 56 3.90 -6.17 3.90
C TYR A 56 2.97 -5.29 4.75
N ARG A 57 2.68 -4.08 4.25
CA ARG A 57 1.80 -3.13 4.93
C ARG A 57 0.35 -3.60 4.91
N LEU A 58 -0.10 -4.25 3.84
CA LEU A 58 -1.43 -4.86 3.75
C LEU A 58 -1.61 -5.91 4.85
N VAL A 59 -0.65 -6.85 4.95
CA VAL A 59 -0.66 -7.90 5.98
C VAL A 59 -0.67 -7.29 7.38
N SER A 60 0.14 -6.28 7.63
CA SER A 60 0.16 -5.58 8.93
C SER A 60 -1.18 -4.93 9.29
N VAL A 61 -1.88 -4.35 8.31
CA VAL A 61 -3.22 -3.76 8.51
C VAL A 61 -4.26 -4.85 8.78
N VAL A 62 -4.23 -5.95 8.03
CA VAL A 62 -5.13 -7.09 8.21
C VAL A 62 -4.95 -7.74 9.59
N ILE A 63 -3.70 -7.95 10.03
CA ILE A 63 -3.41 -8.49 11.36
C ILE A 63 -3.92 -7.55 12.46
N LYS A 64 -3.71 -6.23 12.32
CA LYS A 64 -4.24 -5.24 13.28
C LYS A 64 -5.77 -5.25 13.35
N LEU A 65 -6.45 -5.44 12.21
CA LEU A 65 -7.90 -5.55 12.15
C LEU A 65 -8.38 -6.85 12.82
N LYS A 66 -7.74 -7.98 12.52
CA LYS A 66 -8.04 -9.28 13.11
C LYS A 66 -7.87 -9.24 14.64
N ASN A 67 -6.78 -8.64 15.14
CA ASN A 67 -6.50 -8.55 16.57
C ASN A 67 -7.36 -7.52 17.32
N LYS A 68 -8.05 -6.61 16.62
CA LYS A 68 -9.03 -5.69 17.21
C LYS A 68 -10.46 -6.24 17.23
N ALA A 69 -10.72 -7.29 16.46
CA ALA A 69 -12.03 -7.93 16.35
C ALA A 69 -12.23 -9.08 17.35
N VAL A 70 -11.17 -9.48 18.07
CA VAL A 70 -11.17 -10.38 19.23
C VAL A 70 -11.03 -9.52 20.49
#